data_AF-R0M730-F1
#
_entry.id   AF-R0M730-F1
#
_cell.length_a   1.000
_cell.length_b   1.000
_cell.length_c   1.000
_cell.angle_alpha   90.00
_cell.angle_beta   90.00
_cell.angle_gamma   90.00
#
_symmetry.space_group_name_H-M   'P 1'
#
loop_
_entity.id
_entity.type
_entity.pdbx_description
1 polymer ?
#
loop_
_entity_poly.entity_id
_entity_poly.type
_entity_poly.pdbx_seq_one_letter_code
_entity_poly.pdbx_strand_id
1 'polypeptide(L)'
;MTTYGTIESDYRRKKLSIYKVHFDRLILDEAHSIKDPRSNTNSAISHIKTTYRWGLTGTPVQNKVGDLFSLVKFLKLDPYSFYFCKLCPCKSMYWLRYNEAKEDTKRGFCVCGHFSAQHFSWWNRRIATPIKELGYTEEGKRVFDQLHKITSNIVLRRTKAGIEHELGLPSKVVVVDRLYFNENELDFYTSLYSETKSQYNEYLVKGEVSRKYTHIFDLLQKMRLATNHPFLVVKKDKSVCSDIPICGFCNEEADDPVISKCKHVFCREEAKLFLIDSPLCPVCKINITIDLGQVYDYQIQTRIDPTSWVSSTKIEYLLQKLVSLRNENGIQKSIVFSQYVNFLEILKWRLERAGFRCVKIYGNMLICAEKGGHRCF
;
A
#
# COMPACT_ATOMS: atom_id res chain seq x y z
N MET A 1 4.10 -21.20 10.29
CA MET A 1 4.12 -20.10 9.30
C MET A 1 2.74 -19.45 9.32
N THR A 2 2.65 -18.12 9.33
CA THR A 2 1.38 -17.37 9.46
C THR A 2 1.49 -16.07 8.64
N THR A 3 0.37 -15.42 8.34
CA THR A 3 0.35 -14.13 7.63
C THR A 3 0.25 -12.96 8.62
N TYR A 4 0.60 -11.75 8.15
CA TYR A 4 0.44 -10.51 8.91
C TYR A 4 -1.02 -10.27 9.33
N GLY A 5 -1.97 -10.50 8.42
CA GLY A 5 -3.39 -10.32 8.67
C GLY A 5 -3.93 -11.27 9.74
N THR A 6 -3.49 -12.53 9.79
CA THR A 6 -3.89 -13.47 10.84
C THR A 6 -3.38 -13.03 12.22
N ILE A 7 -2.11 -12.63 12.33
CA ILE A 7 -1.53 -12.14 13.61
C ILE A 7 -2.27 -10.90 14.10
N GLU A 8 -2.55 -9.96 13.20
CA GLU A 8 -3.29 -8.74 13.53
C GLU A 8 -4.73 -9.05 13.97
N SER A 9 -5.42 -9.95 13.27
CA SER A 9 -6.76 -10.38 13.61
C SER A 9 -6.81 -11.04 14.99
N ASP A 10 -5.86 -11.91 15.29
CA ASP A 10 -5.74 -12.57 16.60
C ASP A 10 -5.42 -11.56 17.72
N TYR A 11 -4.61 -10.54 17.44
CA TYR A 11 -4.35 -9.43 18.37
C TYR A 11 -5.61 -8.64 18.68
N ARG A 12 -6.36 -8.21 17.64
CA ARG A 12 -7.61 -7.46 17.78
C ARG A 12 -8.66 -8.27 18.56
N ARG A 13 -8.74 -9.58 18.33
CA ARG A 13 -9.63 -10.52 19.03
C ARG A 13 -9.13 -10.95 20.41
N LYS A 14 -7.99 -10.42 20.89
CA LYS A 14 -7.34 -10.79 22.16
C LYS A 14 -7.12 -12.30 22.31
N LYS A 15 -6.87 -13.01 21.21
CA LYS A 15 -6.60 -14.45 21.23
C LYS A 15 -5.17 -14.68 21.71
N LEU A 16 -5.03 -15.07 22.98
CA LEU A 16 -3.73 -15.11 23.66
C LEU A 16 -2.80 -16.27 23.25
N SER A 17 -3.26 -17.23 22.45
CA SER A 17 -2.52 -18.47 22.18
C SER A 17 -1.09 -18.25 21.68
N ILE A 18 -0.87 -17.35 20.72
CA ILE A 18 0.47 -17.05 20.17
C ILE A 18 1.31 -16.16 21.09
N TYR A 19 0.68 -15.30 21.89
CA TYR A 19 1.37 -14.35 22.78
C TYR A 19 1.86 -14.97 24.10
N LYS A 20 1.33 -16.15 24.44
CA LYS A 20 1.76 -16.93 25.62
C LYS A 20 3.04 -17.73 25.34
N VAL A 21 3.26 -18.13 24.10
CA VAL A 21 4.42 -18.93 23.69
C VAL A 21 5.65 -18.03 23.55
N HIS A 22 6.79 -18.49 24.05
CA HIS A 22 8.09 -17.87 23.81
C HIS A 22 8.75 -18.56 22.61
N PHE A 23 8.99 -17.81 21.54
CA PHE A 23 9.61 -18.34 20.32
C PHE A 23 11.13 -18.10 20.35
N ASP A 24 11.91 -19.05 19.86
CA ASP A 24 13.35 -18.80 19.70
C ASP A 24 13.64 -17.77 18.62
N ARG A 25 12.88 -17.80 17.51
CA ARG A 25 13.10 -16.91 16.37
C ARG A 25 11.80 -16.41 15.78
N LEU A 26 11.76 -15.12 15.48
CA LEU A 26 10.72 -14.48 14.69
C LEU A 26 11.34 -13.90 13.41
N ILE A 27 10.87 -14.38 12.27
CA ILE A 27 11.31 -13.96 10.96
C ILE A 27 10.13 -13.26 10.27
N LEU A 28 10.33 -12.01 9.89
CA LEU A 28 9.40 -11.25 9.08
C LEU A 28 9.86 -11.27 7.64
N ASP A 29 9.05 -11.83 6.75
CA ASP A 29 9.24 -11.67 5.31
C ASP A 29 8.51 -10.41 4.83
N GLU A 30 9.09 -9.71 3.86
CA GLU A 30 8.67 -8.36 3.46
C GLU A 30 8.46 -7.42 4.66
N ALA A 31 9.46 -7.31 5.53
CA ALA A 31 9.42 -6.55 6.78
C ALA A 31 9.05 -5.05 6.62
N HIS A 32 9.02 -4.53 5.40
CA HIS A 32 8.47 -3.21 5.11
C HIS A 32 6.96 -3.10 5.44
N SER A 33 6.23 -4.21 5.61
CA SER A 33 4.83 -4.23 6.06
C SER A 33 4.62 -3.61 7.45
N ILE A 34 5.63 -3.59 8.33
CA ILE A 34 5.54 -3.02 9.69
C ILE A 34 6.05 -1.57 9.78
N LYS A 35 6.18 -0.87 8.66
CA LYS A 35 6.76 0.49 8.58
C LYS A 35 6.07 1.54 9.45
N ASP A 36 4.78 1.42 9.72
CA ASP A 36 4.08 2.34 10.64
C ASP A 36 4.10 1.79 12.08
N PRO A 37 4.79 2.45 13.03
CA PRO A 37 4.79 2.06 14.43
C PRO A 37 3.42 2.07 15.10
N ARG A 38 2.43 2.77 14.53
CA ARG A 38 1.07 2.91 15.06
C ARG A 38 0.12 1.86 14.51
N SER A 39 0.54 1.09 13.50
CA SER A 39 -0.29 0.02 12.95
C SER A 39 -0.60 -1.05 13.99
N ASN A 40 -1.80 -1.63 13.88
CA ASN A 40 -2.20 -2.78 14.69
C ASN A 40 -1.30 -3.98 14.41
N THR A 41 -0.84 -4.15 13.17
CA THR A 41 0.12 -5.18 12.76
C THR A 41 1.46 -5.05 13.51
N ASN A 42 2.05 -3.84 13.57
CA ASN A 42 3.29 -3.61 14.30
C ASN A 42 3.10 -3.85 15.80
N SER A 43 1.99 -3.36 16.36
CA SER A 43 1.62 -3.59 17.76
C SER A 43 1.53 -5.09 18.05
N ALA A 44 0.78 -5.85 17.25
CA ALA A 44 0.65 -7.29 17.38
C ALA A 44 2.02 -8.01 17.37
N ILE A 45 2.85 -7.73 16.37
CA ILE A 45 4.18 -8.33 16.22
C ILE A 45 5.12 -7.96 17.38
N SER A 46 5.02 -6.74 17.92
CA SER A 46 5.83 -6.29 19.05
C SER A 46 5.57 -7.11 20.32
N HIS A 47 4.32 -7.53 20.55
CA HIS A 47 3.91 -8.30 21.73
C HIS A 47 4.35 -9.78 21.69
N ILE A 48 4.77 -10.30 20.53
CA ILE A 48 5.27 -11.67 20.43
C ILE A 48 6.59 -11.79 21.21
N LYS A 49 6.65 -12.76 22.14
CA LYS A 49 7.84 -13.04 22.95
C LYS A 49 8.83 -13.88 22.14
N THR A 50 10.05 -13.37 22.00
CA THR A 50 11.05 -13.95 21.09
C THR A 50 12.48 -13.74 21.57
N THR A 51 13.39 -14.69 21.34
CA THR A 51 14.84 -14.52 21.60
C THR A 51 15.53 -13.78 20.44
N TYR A 52 15.37 -14.24 19.20
CA TYR A 52 15.99 -13.67 18.00
C TYR A 52 14.96 -13.10 17.04
N ARG A 53 15.33 -11.99 16.36
CA ARG A 53 14.45 -11.28 15.42
C ARG A 53 15.16 -10.98 14.11
N TRP A 54 14.51 -11.33 13.01
CA TRP A 54 15.04 -11.17 11.65
C TRP A 54 13.98 -10.49 10.78
N GLY A 55 14.41 -9.50 10.00
CA GLY A 55 13.57 -8.86 8.99
C GLY A 55 14.19 -9.07 7.61
N LEU A 56 13.45 -9.69 6.71
CA LEU A 56 13.79 -9.87 5.31
C LEU A 56 12.98 -8.85 4.51
N THR A 57 13.65 -7.99 3.73
CA THR A 57 12.97 -7.03 2.86
C THR A 57 13.90 -6.58 1.75
N GLY A 58 13.38 -6.52 0.52
CA GLY A 58 14.11 -5.94 -0.61
C GLY A 58 14.19 -4.40 -0.54
N THR A 59 13.28 -3.77 0.21
CA THR A 59 13.13 -2.31 0.31
C THR A 59 13.00 -1.87 1.78
N PRO A 60 14.11 -1.81 2.55
CA PRO A 60 14.06 -1.48 3.98
C PRO A 60 13.63 -0.04 4.28
N VAL A 61 13.73 0.86 3.30
CA VAL A 61 13.28 2.26 3.39
C VAL A 61 12.46 2.56 2.13
N GLN A 62 11.22 3.01 2.29
CA GLN A 62 10.34 3.33 1.17
C GLN A 62 10.16 4.84 1.01
N ASN A 63 9.68 5.51 2.05
CA ASN A 63 9.21 6.89 1.94
C ASN A 63 9.96 7.84 2.88
N LYS A 64 10.30 7.40 4.09
CA LYS A 64 10.85 8.27 5.14
C LYS A 64 11.91 7.53 5.95
N VAL A 65 12.86 8.27 6.52
CA VAL A 65 13.83 7.74 7.53
C VAL A 65 13.12 7.15 8.75
N GLY A 66 11.87 7.54 9.00
CA GLY A 66 11.02 6.93 10.03
C GLY A 66 10.68 5.46 9.76
N ASP A 67 10.68 5.00 8.50
CA ASP A 67 10.41 3.61 8.15
C ASP A 67 11.49 2.68 8.74
N LEU A 68 12.74 3.15 8.76
CA LEU A 68 13.87 2.45 9.35
C LEU A 68 13.75 2.33 10.88
N PHE A 69 13.17 3.33 11.54
CA PHE A 69 12.95 3.29 12.99
C PHE A 69 12.04 2.14 13.40
N SER A 70 11.00 1.85 12.60
CA SER A 70 10.08 0.74 12.86
C SER A 70 10.81 -0.61 12.84
N LEU A 71 11.74 -0.79 11.91
CA LEU A 71 12.59 -1.99 11.84
C LEU A 71 13.57 -2.05 13.01
N VAL A 72 14.22 -0.93 13.36
CA VAL A 72 15.13 -0.83 14.51
C VAL A 72 14.41 -1.16 15.82
N LYS A 73 13.18 -0.68 15.97
CA LYS A 73 12.30 -0.97 17.10
C LYS A 73 11.88 -2.43 17.13
N PHE A 74 11.55 -3.02 15.98
CA PHE A 74 11.25 -4.44 15.87
C PHE A 74 12.43 -5.30 16.30
N LEU A 75 13.66 -4.98 15.86
CA LEU A 75 14.90 -5.69 16.20
C LEU A 75 15.36 -5.48 17.65
N LYS A 76 14.72 -4.57 18.39
CA LYS A 76 15.00 -4.30 19.80
C LYS A 76 16.44 -3.86 20.11
N LEU A 77 17.01 -3.04 19.23
CA LEU A 77 18.42 -2.63 19.32
C LEU A 77 18.65 -1.56 20.41
N ASP A 78 19.50 -1.84 21.38
CA ASP A 78 19.97 -0.89 22.40
C ASP A 78 21.20 -0.14 21.88
N PRO A 79 21.25 1.21 21.90
CA PRO A 79 20.27 2.18 22.44
C PRO A 79 19.24 2.69 21.42
N TYR A 80 19.34 2.30 20.16
CA TYR A 80 18.65 2.97 19.04
C TYR A 80 17.12 2.90 19.09
N SER A 81 16.56 1.84 19.67
CA SER A 81 15.11 1.61 19.77
C SER A 81 14.45 2.20 21.03
N PHE A 82 15.24 2.77 21.94
CA PHE A 82 14.77 3.18 23.26
C PHE A 82 14.48 4.68 23.36
N TYR A 83 13.60 5.00 24.30
CA TYR A 83 13.33 6.33 24.83
C TYR A 83 14.09 6.51 26.15
N PHE A 84 14.73 7.67 26.29
CA PHE A 84 15.54 8.02 27.45
C PHE A 84 15.00 9.26 28.14
N CYS A 85 15.20 9.35 29.46
CA CYS A 85 14.92 10.56 30.22
C CYS A 85 16.13 11.49 30.25
N LYS A 86 15.89 12.81 30.27
CA LYS A 86 16.93 13.82 30.45
C LYS A 86 17.43 13.91 31.90
N LEU A 87 16.57 13.56 32.86
CA LEU A 87 16.80 13.78 34.30
C LEU A 87 17.32 12.52 35.02
N CYS A 88 17.19 11.34 34.41
CA CYS A 88 17.59 10.09 35.04
C CYS A 88 17.98 9.04 33.99
N PRO A 89 18.72 7.97 34.36
CA PRO A 89 19.17 6.93 33.44
C PRO A 89 18.06 5.93 33.03
N CYS A 90 16.78 6.30 33.14
CA CYS A 90 15.71 5.38 32.77
C CYS A 90 15.64 5.18 31.25
N LYS A 91 15.35 3.93 30.85
CA LYS A 91 15.17 3.53 29.45
C LYS A 91 13.86 2.75 29.28
N SER A 92 13.11 3.05 28.22
CA SER A 92 11.86 2.35 27.88
C SER A 92 11.77 2.14 26.37
N MET A 93 11.23 0.99 25.93
CA MET A 93 10.92 0.75 24.51
C MET A 93 9.60 1.36 24.05
N TYR A 94 8.73 1.68 25.01
CA TYR A 94 7.40 2.19 24.73
C TYR A 94 7.27 3.61 25.26
N TRP A 95 6.73 4.49 24.42
CA TRP A 95 6.37 5.84 24.82
C TRP A 95 5.22 5.77 25.82
N LEU A 96 5.50 6.09 27.09
CA LEU A 96 4.52 6.37 28.14
C LEU A 96 3.34 5.40 28.25
N ARG A 97 3.59 4.07 28.25
CA ARG A 97 2.57 3.01 28.49
C ARG A 97 1.16 3.38 27.99
N TYR A 98 1.05 3.74 26.70
CA TYR A 98 -0.19 4.30 26.15
C TYR A 98 -1.43 3.40 26.34
N ASN A 99 -1.24 2.07 26.56
CA ASN A 99 -2.35 1.12 26.68
C ASN A 99 -2.21 0.06 27.80
N GLU A 100 -1.26 0.18 28.72
CA GLU A 100 -1.18 -0.72 29.90
C GLU A 100 -1.33 0.12 31.16
N ALA A 101 -2.58 0.29 31.59
CA ALA A 101 -2.90 0.69 32.95
C ALA A 101 -2.41 -0.42 33.90
N LYS A 102 -1.15 -0.37 34.30
CA LYS A 102 -0.77 -0.89 35.62
C LYS A 102 -1.08 0.20 36.64
N GLU A 103 -1.69 -0.20 37.74
CA GLU A 103 -2.37 0.64 38.75
C GLU A 103 -1.49 1.74 39.38
N ASP A 104 -0.16 1.73 39.18
CA ASP A 104 0.77 2.60 39.92
C ASP A 104 1.35 3.81 39.17
N THR A 105 1.01 4.05 37.89
CA THR A 105 1.56 5.20 37.13
C THR A 105 0.49 6.14 36.60
N LYS A 106 0.51 7.41 37.04
CA LYS A 106 -0.37 8.49 36.54
C LYS A 106 -0.20 8.67 35.03
N ARG A 107 -1.30 8.88 34.29
CA ARG A 107 -1.28 9.17 32.84
C ARG A 107 -0.32 10.33 32.55
N GLY A 108 0.57 10.16 31.56
CA GLY A 108 1.55 11.18 31.16
C GLY A 108 2.87 11.17 31.93
N PHE A 109 3.05 10.24 32.88
CA PHE A 109 4.30 10.04 33.62
C PHE A 109 4.98 8.73 33.22
N CYS A 110 6.31 8.74 33.25
CA CYS A 110 7.12 7.53 33.08
C CYS A 110 7.26 6.79 34.41
N VAL A 111 7.69 5.51 34.36
CA VAL A 111 8.02 4.70 35.55
C VAL A 111 9.07 5.33 36.46
N CYS A 112 9.86 6.28 35.95
CA CYS A 112 10.83 7.04 36.74
C CYS A 112 10.21 8.23 37.50
N GLY A 113 8.89 8.44 37.43
CA GLY A 113 8.21 9.55 38.09
C GLY A 113 8.30 10.89 37.35
N HIS A 114 9.04 10.98 36.25
CA HIS A 114 9.16 12.21 35.46
C HIS A 114 8.08 12.34 34.38
N PHE A 115 7.73 13.58 34.06
CA PHE A 115 6.77 13.91 33.01
C PHE A 115 7.25 13.51 31.62
N SER A 116 6.30 13.18 30.75
CA SER A 116 6.51 12.82 29.35
C SER A 116 7.46 13.70 28.56
N ALA A 117 7.36 15.02 28.69
CA ALA A 117 8.20 15.98 27.97
C ALA A 117 9.70 15.88 28.31
N GLN A 118 10.04 15.28 29.46
CA GLN A 118 11.44 15.04 29.86
C GLN A 118 12.04 13.80 29.18
N HIS A 119 11.26 13.07 28.40
CA HIS A 119 11.70 11.90 27.65
C HIS A 119 11.90 12.24 26.19
N PHE A 120 12.91 11.63 25.58
CA PHE A 120 13.17 11.78 24.16
C PHE A 120 13.49 10.42 23.53
N SER A 121 13.06 10.24 22.28
CA SER A 121 13.51 9.11 21.46
C SER A 121 14.94 9.37 21.04
N TRP A 122 15.83 8.40 21.27
CA TRP A 122 17.21 8.47 20.80
C TRP A 122 17.24 8.67 19.29
N TRP A 123 16.50 7.84 18.55
CA TRP A 123 16.44 7.87 17.09
C TRP A 123 15.93 9.20 16.55
N ASN A 124 14.82 9.72 17.08
CA ASN A 124 14.29 10.97 16.58
C ASN A 124 15.26 12.13 16.83
N ARG A 125 15.84 12.21 18.03
CA ARG A 125 16.75 13.31 18.40
C ARG A 125 18.08 13.27 17.64
N ARG A 126 18.63 12.08 17.38
CA ARG A 126 19.98 11.92 16.81
C ARG A 126 20.00 11.65 15.31
N ILE A 127 18.94 11.10 14.74
CA ILE A 127 18.88 10.69 13.33
C ILE A 127 17.73 11.38 12.59
N ALA A 128 16.47 11.14 13.01
CA ALA A 128 15.33 11.53 12.17
C ALA A 128 15.07 13.05 12.11
N THR A 129 15.20 13.77 13.22
CA THR A 129 15.02 15.24 13.26
C THR A 129 16.16 15.96 12.54
N PRO A 130 17.45 15.65 12.82
CA PRO A 130 18.56 16.27 12.09
C PRO A 130 18.48 16.07 10.58
N ILE A 131 18.12 14.88 10.09
CA ILE A 131 17.99 14.64 8.65
C ILE A 131 16.86 15.47 8.02
N LYS A 132 15.76 15.70 8.75
CA LYS A 132 14.63 16.52 8.27
C LYS A 132 14.99 18.01 8.22
N GLU A 133 15.74 18.50 9.20
CA GLU A 133 16.06 19.92 9.34
C GLU A 133 17.28 20.34 8.50
N LEU A 134 18.32 19.50 8.47
CA LEU A 134 19.60 19.82 7.83
C LEU A 134 19.71 19.35 6.38
N GLY A 135 18.87 18.41 5.94
CA GLY A 135 18.88 17.89 4.58
C GLY A 135 20.26 17.41 4.10
N TYR A 136 20.69 17.89 2.93
CA TYR A 136 21.97 17.54 2.28
C TYR A 136 23.12 18.54 2.57
N THR A 137 23.11 19.18 3.73
CA THR A 137 24.23 20.03 4.17
C THR A 137 25.45 19.21 4.64
N GLU A 138 26.59 19.85 4.88
CA GLU A 138 27.78 19.17 5.42
C GLU A 138 27.53 18.55 6.79
N GLU A 139 26.73 19.19 7.65
CA GLU A 139 26.30 18.62 8.92
C GLU A 139 25.34 17.44 8.71
N GLY A 140 24.45 17.53 7.72
CA GLY A 140 23.58 16.43 7.30
C GLY A 140 24.36 15.19 6.86
N LYS A 141 25.45 15.36 6.10
CA LYS A 141 26.33 14.25 5.68
C LYS A 141 26.91 13.48 6.88
N ARG A 142 27.34 14.18 7.94
CA ARG A 142 27.84 13.54 9.17
C ARG A 142 26.78 12.65 9.83
N VAL A 143 25.52 13.07 9.81
CA VAL A 143 24.39 12.28 10.34
C VAL A 143 24.14 11.05 9.46
N PHE A 144 24.25 11.17 8.13
CA PHE A 144 24.17 10.04 7.21
C PHE A 144 25.32 9.05 7.39
N ASP A 145 26.54 9.51 7.62
CA ASP A 145 27.68 8.63 7.93
C ASP A 145 27.46 7.88 9.24
N GLN A 146 26.91 8.56 10.25
CA GLN A 146 26.52 7.92 11.50
C GLN A 146 25.43 6.86 11.28
N LEU A 147 24.41 7.17 10.47
CA LEU A 147 23.37 6.22 10.09
C LEU A 147 23.95 5.01 9.33
N HIS A 148 24.91 5.25 8.45
CA HIS A 148 25.59 4.20 7.69
C HIS A 148 26.38 3.26 8.62
N LYS A 149 27.14 3.81 9.58
CA LYS A 149 27.87 3.02 10.59
C LYS A 149 26.94 2.17 11.47
N ILE A 150 25.75 2.67 11.79
CA ILE A 150 24.76 1.89 12.53
C ILE A 150 24.22 0.78 11.64
N THR A 151 23.76 1.13 10.43
CA THR A 151 23.12 0.17 9.53
C THR A 151 24.08 -0.88 8.98
N SER A 152 25.37 -0.59 8.79
CA SER A 152 26.37 -1.55 8.32
C SER A 152 26.54 -2.76 9.25
N ASN A 153 26.31 -2.59 10.55
CA ASN A 153 26.48 -3.65 11.54
C ASN A 153 25.20 -4.51 11.71
N ILE A 154 24.07 -4.04 11.20
CA ILE A 154 22.75 -4.62 11.44
C ILE A 154 22.12 -5.14 10.15
N VAL A 155 22.33 -4.43 9.04
CA VAL A 155 21.69 -4.66 7.75
C VAL A 155 22.74 -5.18 6.78
N LEU A 156 22.54 -6.42 6.34
CA LEU A 156 23.24 -6.96 5.20
C LEU A 156 22.42 -6.67 3.94
N ARG A 157 22.93 -5.79 3.06
CA ARG A 157 22.31 -5.50 1.76
C ARG A 157 23.31 -5.76 0.65
N ARG A 158 22.95 -6.67 -0.26
CA ARG A 158 23.70 -6.92 -1.51
C ARG A 158 22.89 -6.42 -2.69
N THR A 159 23.55 -5.84 -3.69
CA THR A 159 22.91 -5.37 -4.92
C THR A 159 23.03 -6.43 -6.01
N LYS A 160 22.02 -6.52 -6.88
CA LYS A 160 22.06 -7.45 -8.01
C LYS A 160 23.23 -7.15 -8.94
N ALA A 161 23.56 -5.89 -9.19
CA ALA A 161 24.73 -5.51 -10.00
C ALA A 161 26.06 -6.08 -9.48
N GLY A 162 26.25 -6.18 -8.16
CA GLY A 162 27.45 -6.79 -7.59
C GLY A 162 27.48 -8.32 -7.73
N ILE A 163 26.31 -8.96 -7.72
CA ILE A 163 26.16 -10.42 -7.78
C ILE A 163 26.02 -10.92 -9.24
N GLU A 164 25.49 -10.11 -10.15
CA GLU A 164 25.27 -10.46 -11.57
C GLU A 164 26.57 -10.89 -12.25
N HIS A 165 27.69 -10.25 -11.92
CA HIS A 165 29.02 -10.64 -12.39
C HIS A 165 29.48 -11.99 -11.81
N GLU A 166 29.11 -12.31 -10.57
CA GLU A 166 29.46 -13.58 -9.91
C GLU A 166 28.55 -14.74 -10.35
N LEU A 167 27.28 -14.47 -10.66
CA LEU A 167 26.26 -15.48 -11.00
C LEU A 167 26.00 -15.62 -12.50
N GLY A 168 26.60 -14.78 -13.36
CA GLY A 168 26.39 -14.82 -14.81
C GLY A 168 24.95 -14.51 -15.25
N LEU A 169 24.22 -13.70 -14.47
CA LEU A 169 22.84 -13.34 -14.77
C LEU A 169 22.80 -12.21 -15.83
N PRO A 170 21.89 -12.27 -16.82
CA PRO A 170 21.75 -11.20 -17.80
C PRO A 170 21.26 -9.92 -17.11
N SER A 171 21.83 -8.78 -17.52
CA SER A 171 21.47 -7.48 -16.96
C SER A 171 20.03 -7.10 -17.28
N LYS A 172 19.36 -6.45 -16.33
CA LYS A 172 17.99 -5.95 -16.53
C LYS A 172 18.00 -4.77 -17.50
N VAL A 173 17.42 -4.95 -18.69
CA VAL A 173 17.17 -3.86 -19.63
C VAL A 173 15.81 -3.23 -19.32
N VAL A 174 15.80 -1.91 -19.10
CA VAL A 174 14.56 -1.12 -18.91
C VAL A 174 14.37 -0.24 -20.13
N VAL A 175 13.34 -0.53 -20.92
CA VAL A 175 12.93 0.28 -22.07
C VAL A 175 11.66 1.04 -21.71
N VAL A 176 11.66 2.36 -21.93
CA VAL A 176 10.49 3.21 -21.69
C VAL A 176 9.94 3.66 -23.03
N ASP A 177 8.86 3.00 -23.47
CA ASP A 177 8.16 3.35 -24.70
C ASP A 177 7.16 4.49 -24.43
N ARG A 178 7.34 5.62 -25.13
CA ARG A 178 6.43 6.77 -25.07
C ARG A 178 5.37 6.64 -26.16
N LEU A 179 4.10 6.59 -25.74
CA LEU A 179 2.96 6.43 -26.64
C LEU A 179 2.18 7.74 -26.75
N TYR A 180 1.62 7.98 -27.94
CA TYR A 180 0.71 9.08 -28.20
C TYR A 180 -0.72 8.55 -28.23
N PHE A 181 -1.68 9.34 -27.78
CA PHE A 181 -3.09 8.97 -27.86
C PHE A 181 -3.55 8.90 -29.31
N ASN A 182 -4.48 7.99 -29.58
CA ASN A 182 -5.26 8.03 -30.82
C ASN A 182 -6.16 9.28 -30.83
N GLU A 183 -6.62 9.72 -31.99
CA GLU A 183 -7.44 10.94 -32.14
C GLU A 183 -8.65 10.96 -31.19
N ASN A 184 -9.38 9.84 -31.10
CA ASN A 184 -10.54 9.71 -30.20
C ASN A 184 -10.16 9.77 -28.72
N GLU A 185 -9.03 9.17 -28.33
CA GLU A 185 -8.56 9.19 -26.94
C GLU A 185 -8.04 10.59 -26.57
N LEU A 186 -7.38 11.26 -27.51
CA LEU A 186 -6.85 12.61 -27.33
C LEU A 186 -7.98 13.61 -27.13
N ASP A 187 -9.04 13.52 -27.94
CA ASP A 187 -10.21 14.40 -27.82
C ASP A 187 -10.93 14.20 -26.47
N PHE A 188 -11.13 12.94 -26.07
CA PHE A 188 -11.68 12.61 -24.76
C PHE A 188 -10.81 13.16 -23.62
N TYR A 189 -9.49 12.93 -23.68
CA TYR A 189 -8.56 13.38 -22.66
C TYR A 189 -8.50 14.92 -22.58
N THR A 190 -8.53 15.60 -23.73
CA THR A 190 -8.49 17.07 -23.80
C THR A 190 -9.74 17.70 -23.19
N SER A 191 -10.91 17.09 -23.46
CA SER A 191 -12.17 17.47 -22.85
C SER A 191 -12.16 17.28 -21.33
N LEU A 192 -11.72 16.10 -20.86
CA LEU A 192 -11.58 15.80 -19.42
C LEU A 192 -10.57 16.72 -18.72
N TYR A 193 -9.45 17.04 -19.39
CA TYR A 193 -8.45 17.96 -18.86
C TYR A 193 -9.00 19.37 -18.73
N SER A 194 -9.75 19.85 -19.72
CA SER A 194 -10.36 21.18 -19.69
C SER A 194 -11.36 21.31 -18.54
N GLU A 195 -12.19 20.28 -18.34
CA GLU A 195 -13.11 20.20 -17.19
C GLU A 195 -12.36 20.20 -15.86
N THR A 196 -11.36 19.32 -15.73
CA THR A 196 -10.53 19.19 -14.52
C THR A 196 -9.81 20.49 -14.17
N LYS A 197 -9.26 21.16 -15.18
CA LYS A 197 -8.57 22.45 -15.02
C LYS A 197 -9.54 23.54 -14.57
N SER A 198 -10.76 23.56 -15.08
CA SER A 198 -11.80 24.50 -14.65
C SER A 198 -12.16 24.31 -13.16
N GLN A 199 -12.40 23.06 -12.74
CA GLN A 199 -12.70 22.73 -11.34
C GLN A 199 -11.53 23.08 -10.40
N TYR A 200 -10.29 22.82 -10.84
CA TYR A 200 -9.10 23.20 -10.07
C TYR A 200 -8.96 24.72 -9.93
N ASN A 201 -9.17 25.47 -11.01
CA ASN A 201 -9.13 26.93 -10.99
C ASN A 201 -10.19 27.52 -10.04
N GLU A 202 -11.38 26.92 -9.98
CA GLU A 202 -12.40 27.32 -9.01
C GLU A 202 -11.91 27.15 -7.55
N TYR A 203 -11.21 26.06 -7.25
CA TYR A 203 -10.63 25.83 -5.92
C TYR A 203 -9.45 26.77 -5.61
N LEU A 204 -8.67 27.15 -6.62
CA LEU A 204 -7.62 28.16 -6.47
C LEU A 204 -8.21 29.52 -6.10
N VAL A 205 -9.24 29.98 -6.82
CA VAL A 205 -9.89 31.28 -6.58
C VAL A 205 -10.50 31.33 -5.18
N LYS A 206 -11.07 30.21 -4.70
CA LYS A 206 -11.63 30.11 -3.35
C LYS A 206 -10.56 30.02 -2.24
N GLY A 207 -9.28 29.85 -2.57
CA GLY A 207 -8.19 29.71 -1.59
C GLY A 207 -8.26 28.42 -0.75
N GLU A 208 -9.06 27.44 -1.18
CA GLU A 208 -9.36 26.21 -0.41
C GLU A 208 -8.57 24.98 -0.88
N VAL A 209 -7.53 25.18 -1.68
CA VAL A 209 -6.70 24.11 -2.26
C VAL A 209 -6.23 23.11 -1.20
N SER A 210 -5.69 23.60 -0.08
CA SER A 210 -5.19 22.78 1.02
C SER A 210 -6.31 22.03 1.76
N ARG A 211 -7.54 22.55 1.76
CA ARG A 211 -8.70 21.91 2.41
C ARG A 211 -9.36 20.87 1.50
N LYS A 212 -9.29 21.04 0.18
CA LYS A 212 -9.92 20.20 -0.84
C LYS A 212 -8.95 19.27 -1.57
N TYR A 213 -7.81 18.93 -0.96
CA TYR A 213 -6.82 18.03 -1.56
C TYR A 213 -7.39 16.68 -2.01
N THR A 214 -8.41 16.16 -1.31
CA THR A 214 -9.12 14.92 -1.67
C THR A 214 -9.80 15.02 -3.04
N HIS A 215 -10.46 16.14 -3.33
CA HIS A 215 -11.08 16.38 -4.64
C HIS A 215 -10.05 16.57 -5.74
N ILE A 216 -8.91 17.20 -5.45
CA ILE A 216 -7.81 17.35 -6.41
C ILE A 216 -7.22 15.98 -6.75
N PHE A 217 -7.05 15.09 -5.77
CA PHE A 217 -6.58 13.73 -6.01
C PHE A 217 -7.57 12.91 -6.82
N ASP A 218 -8.89 13.04 -6.59
CA ASP A 218 -9.91 12.40 -7.44
C ASP A 218 -9.81 12.87 -8.89
N LEU A 219 -9.62 14.17 -9.12
CA LEU A 219 -9.43 14.73 -10.45
C LEU A 219 -8.17 14.19 -11.15
N LEU A 220 -7.04 14.18 -10.46
CA LEU A 220 -5.80 13.58 -10.97
C LEU A 220 -5.97 12.08 -11.22
N GLN A 221 -6.70 11.37 -10.37
CA GLN A 221 -6.97 9.95 -10.52
C GLN A 221 -7.80 9.68 -11.79
N LYS A 222 -8.84 10.49 -12.06
CA LYS A 222 -9.62 10.40 -13.31
C LYS A 222 -8.75 10.59 -14.54
N MET A 223 -7.85 11.58 -14.52
CA MET A 223 -6.89 11.78 -15.61
C MET A 223 -5.98 10.56 -15.79
N ARG A 224 -5.48 9.96 -14.70
CA ARG A 224 -4.65 8.74 -14.77
C ARG A 224 -5.42 7.55 -15.35
N LEU A 225 -6.68 7.37 -14.98
CA LEU A 225 -7.57 6.34 -15.56
C LEU A 225 -7.79 6.56 -17.05
N ALA A 226 -8.03 7.81 -17.47
CA ALA A 226 -8.21 8.18 -18.88
C ALA A 226 -7.00 7.78 -19.74
N THR A 227 -5.77 7.92 -19.19
CA THR A 227 -4.55 7.49 -19.92
C THR A 227 -4.44 5.99 -20.13
N ASN A 228 -5.22 5.18 -19.40
CA ASN A 228 -5.20 3.72 -19.54
C ASN A 228 -6.31 3.24 -20.45
N HIS A 229 -7.53 3.75 -20.25
CA HIS A 229 -8.67 3.43 -21.08
C HIS A 229 -9.83 4.41 -20.79
N PRO A 230 -10.49 5.01 -21.82
CA PRO A 230 -11.62 5.92 -21.61
C PRO A 230 -12.78 5.31 -20.80
N PHE A 231 -13.04 4.01 -21.01
CA PHE A 231 -14.07 3.24 -20.29
C PHE A 231 -13.89 3.20 -18.77
N LEU A 232 -12.66 3.39 -18.26
CA LEU A 232 -12.42 3.41 -16.81
C LEU A 232 -12.92 4.70 -16.14
N VAL A 233 -13.13 5.76 -16.93
CA VAL A 233 -13.62 7.06 -16.45
C VAL A 233 -15.14 7.14 -16.57
N VAL A 234 -15.67 6.63 -17.70
CA VAL A 234 -17.10 6.64 -17.98
C VAL A 234 -17.78 5.54 -17.15
N LYS A 235 -18.31 5.91 -15.98
CA LYS A 235 -19.23 5.08 -15.21
C LYS A 235 -20.55 4.94 -15.97
N LYS A 236 -20.61 4.09 -17.00
CA LYS A 236 -21.88 3.70 -17.61
C LYS A 236 -22.53 2.58 -16.82
N ASP A 237 -23.86 2.63 -16.79
CA ASP A 237 -24.79 1.77 -16.07
C ASP A 237 -24.35 0.30 -16.02
N LYS A 238 -24.36 -0.26 -14.79
CA LYS A 238 -24.58 -1.63 -14.28
C LYS A 238 -24.48 -2.89 -15.18
N SER A 239 -24.03 -2.85 -16.42
CA SER A 239 -24.12 -4.00 -17.35
C SER A 239 -22.79 -4.51 -17.90
N VAL A 240 -21.66 -3.82 -17.69
CA VAL A 240 -20.42 -4.11 -18.47
C VAL A 240 -19.17 -4.39 -17.62
N CYS A 241 -19.18 -4.22 -16.30
CA CYS A 241 -18.07 -4.68 -15.46
C CYS A 241 -18.51 -5.90 -14.67
N SER A 242 -17.70 -6.95 -14.67
CA SER A 242 -17.69 -7.98 -13.63
C SER A 242 -17.93 -7.31 -12.28
N ASP A 243 -18.85 -7.82 -11.46
CA ASP A 243 -19.21 -7.33 -10.13
C ASP A 243 -18.06 -7.48 -9.12
N ILE A 244 -16.86 -7.01 -9.46
CA ILE A 244 -15.80 -6.74 -8.51
C ILE A 244 -16.28 -5.52 -7.73
N PRO A 245 -16.59 -5.66 -6.44
CA PRO A 245 -17.08 -4.54 -5.64
C PRO A 245 -15.97 -3.51 -5.58
N ILE A 246 -16.12 -2.37 -6.26
CA ILE A 246 -15.17 -1.26 -6.15
C ILE A 246 -15.63 -0.37 -5.02
N CYS A 247 -14.75 -0.10 -4.08
CA CYS A 247 -15.09 0.78 -2.98
C CYS A 247 -15.22 2.22 -3.51
N GLY A 248 -16.37 2.86 -3.26
CA GLY A 248 -16.63 4.25 -3.63
C GLY A 248 -15.83 5.29 -2.84
N PHE A 249 -14.90 4.86 -1.99
CA PHE A 249 -14.01 5.71 -1.21
C PHE A 249 -12.56 5.58 -1.71
N CYS A 250 -11.94 4.39 -1.65
CA CYS A 250 -10.58 4.20 -2.19
C CYS A 250 -10.52 4.02 -3.71
N ASN A 251 -11.64 3.71 -4.38
CA ASN A 251 -11.69 3.33 -5.79
C ASN A 251 -10.78 2.12 -6.15
N GLU A 252 -10.46 1.29 -5.16
CA GLU A 252 -9.81 -0.01 -5.31
C GLU A 252 -10.85 -1.13 -5.16
N GLU A 253 -10.45 -2.37 -5.41
CA GLU A 253 -11.25 -3.55 -5.07
C GLU A 253 -11.55 -3.51 -3.57
N ALA A 254 -12.84 -3.56 -3.21
CA ALA A 254 -13.29 -3.38 -1.86
C ALA A 254 -12.84 -4.56 -1.00
N ASP A 255 -11.93 -4.27 -0.07
CA ASP A 255 -11.54 -5.23 0.95
C ASP A 255 -12.67 -5.33 2.00
N ASP A 256 -13.23 -6.53 2.14
CA ASP A 256 -14.45 -6.80 2.93
C ASP A 256 -15.61 -5.85 2.54
N PRO A 257 -16.23 -6.06 1.36
CA PRO A 257 -17.21 -5.14 0.79
C PRO A 257 -18.48 -5.03 1.64
N VAL A 258 -18.88 -3.80 1.95
CA VAL A 258 -20.16 -3.48 2.58
C VAL A 258 -21.00 -2.61 1.65
N ILE A 259 -22.29 -2.93 1.52
CA ILE A 259 -23.21 -2.18 0.69
C ILE A 259 -23.99 -1.20 1.57
N SER A 260 -24.03 0.05 1.14
CA SER A 260 -24.92 1.06 1.72
C SER A 260 -26.37 0.89 1.26
N LYS A 261 -27.35 1.43 1.99
CA LYS A 261 -28.75 1.47 1.52
C LYS A 261 -28.91 2.14 0.14
N CYS A 262 -28.02 3.06 -0.21
CA CYS A 262 -27.99 3.69 -1.53
C CYS A 262 -27.28 2.84 -2.62
N LYS A 263 -27.03 1.56 -2.35
CA LYS A 263 -26.44 0.55 -3.24
C LYS A 263 -25.01 0.84 -3.72
N HIS A 264 -24.27 1.69 -3.01
CA HIS A 264 -22.83 1.88 -3.21
C HIS A 264 -22.03 0.96 -2.30
N VAL A 265 -20.94 0.40 -2.83
CA VAL A 265 -20.06 -0.52 -2.12
C VAL A 265 -18.88 0.23 -1.51
N PHE A 266 -18.47 -0.15 -0.30
CA PHE A 266 -17.32 0.42 0.41
C PHE A 266 -16.47 -0.67 1.07
N CYS A 267 -15.18 -0.41 1.30
CA CYS A 267 -14.37 -1.21 2.20
C CYS A 267 -14.94 -1.06 3.63
N ARG A 268 -15.08 -2.16 4.38
CA ARG A 268 -15.65 -2.12 5.73
C ARG A 268 -14.87 -1.20 6.68
N GLU A 269 -13.55 -1.15 6.56
CA GLU A 269 -12.72 -0.27 7.40
C GLU A 269 -12.90 1.20 7.04
N GLU A 270 -13.01 1.52 5.76
CA GLU A 270 -13.20 2.90 5.30
C GLU A 270 -14.61 3.41 5.61
N ALA A 271 -15.62 2.56 5.47
CA ALA A 271 -16.98 2.85 5.92
C ALA A 271 -17.04 3.17 7.43
N LYS A 272 -16.31 2.42 8.26
CA LYS A 272 -16.24 2.65 9.72
C LYS A 272 -15.59 3.99 10.06
N LEU A 273 -14.49 4.33 9.40
CA LEU A 273 -13.80 5.59 9.62
C LEU A 273 -14.66 6.77 9.16
N PHE A 274 -15.28 6.65 7.99
CA PHE A 274 -16.03 7.73 7.37
C PHE A 274 -17.37 8.02 8.07
N LEU A 275 -18.10 6.99 8.54
CA LEU A 275 -19.35 7.17 9.29
C LEU A 275 -19.17 7.96 10.61
N ILE A 276 -17.94 8.04 11.12
CA ILE A 276 -17.62 8.84 12.30
C ILE A 276 -17.52 10.34 11.92
N ASP A 277 -17.00 10.65 10.73
CA ASP A 277 -16.71 12.01 10.29
C ASP A 277 -17.86 12.67 9.49
N SER A 278 -18.65 11.90 8.74
CA SER A 278 -19.80 12.42 7.99
C SER A 278 -20.85 11.35 7.70
N PRO A 279 -22.15 11.63 7.87
CA PRO A 279 -23.20 10.69 7.56
C PRO A 279 -23.63 10.73 6.08
N LEU A 280 -22.87 11.35 5.16
CA LEU A 280 -23.27 11.49 3.75
C LEU A 280 -22.48 10.55 2.83
N CYS A 281 -23.17 9.83 1.93
CA CYS A 281 -22.51 8.92 1.00
C CYS A 281 -21.47 9.64 0.11
N PRO A 282 -20.21 9.18 0.03
CA PRO A 282 -19.19 9.78 -0.82
C PRO A 282 -19.54 9.81 -2.31
N VAL A 283 -20.39 8.87 -2.77
CA VAL A 283 -20.73 8.72 -4.18
C VAL A 283 -21.97 9.52 -4.57
N CYS A 284 -23.05 9.46 -3.78
CA CYS A 284 -24.33 10.08 -4.11
C CYS A 284 -24.77 11.21 -3.17
N LYS A 285 -24.00 11.51 -2.12
CA LYS A 285 -24.26 12.60 -1.15
C LYS A 285 -25.60 12.53 -0.42
N ILE A 286 -26.22 11.34 -0.37
CA ILE A 286 -27.43 11.06 0.43
C ILE A 286 -27.00 10.52 1.78
N ASN A 287 -27.82 10.74 2.82
CA ASN A 287 -27.58 10.20 4.16
C ASN A 287 -27.34 8.68 4.10
N ILE A 288 -26.15 8.25 4.51
CA ILE A 288 -25.65 6.90 4.32
C ILE A 288 -25.92 6.07 5.58
N THR A 289 -26.58 4.93 5.38
CA THR A 289 -26.70 3.90 6.41
C THR A 289 -26.10 2.62 5.83
N ILE A 290 -25.13 2.06 6.52
CA ILE A 290 -24.41 0.85 6.11
C ILE A 290 -24.61 -0.18 7.20
N ASP A 291 -25.10 -1.36 6.83
CA ASP A 291 -25.17 -2.49 7.74
C ASP A 291 -23.84 -3.24 7.72
N LEU A 292 -23.04 -3.03 8.77
CA LEU A 292 -21.74 -3.66 8.94
C LEU A 292 -21.85 -5.18 9.23
N GLY A 293 -23.05 -5.74 9.35
CA GLY A 293 -23.27 -7.18 9.51
C GLY A 293 -23.42 -7.95 8.18
N GLN A 294 -23.55 -7.26 7.05
CA GLN A 294 -23.82 -7.90 5.75
C GLN A 294 -22.62 -8.70 5.23
N VAL A 295 -22.93 -9.83 4.59
CA VAL A 295 -22.00 -10.65 3.82
C VAL A 295 -22.37 -10.47 2.34
N TYR A 296 -21.42 -10.01 1.52
CA TYR A 296 -21.63 -9.82 0.09
C TYR A 296 -21.45 -11.16 -0.62
N ASP A 297 -22.50 -11.66 -1.27
CA ASP A 297 -22.45 -12.90 -2.04
C ASP A 297 -22.04 -12.59 -3.49
N TYR A 298 -21.02 -13.28 -4.00
CA TYR A 298 -20.31 -12.91 -5.23
C TYR A 298 -20.79 -13.78 -6.41
N GLN A 299 -21.45 -13.18 -7.40
CA GLN A 299 -21.76 -13.85 -8.67
C GLN A 299 -21.06 -13.12 -9.83
N ILE A 300 -19.97 -13.70 -10.35
CA ILE A 300 -19.30 -13.18 -11.55
C ILE A 300 -20.09 -13.61 -12.79
N GLN A 301 -20.70 -12.67 -13.49
CA GLN A 301 -21.02 -12.85 -14.90
C GLN A 301 -20.34 -11.76 -15.72
N THR A 302 -19.39 -12.15 -16.56
CA THR A 302 -18.74 -11.27 -17.54
C THR A 302 -19.62 -11.13 -18.77
N ARG A 303 -20.26 -9.97 -18.96
CA ARG A 303 -20.89 -9.60 -20.24
C ARG A 303 -20.27 -8.30 -20.74
N ILE A 304 -19.18 -8.42 -21.48
CA ILE A 304 -18.68 -7.30 -22.29
C ILE A 304 -19.44 -7.36 -23.61
N ASP A 305 -20.20 -6.32 -23.90
CA ASP A 305 -20.99 -6.23 -25.13
C ASP A 305 -20.04 -5.99 -26.33
N PRO A 306 -19.96 -6.90 -27.32
CA PRO A 306 -18.97 -6.84 -28.39
C PRO A 306 -19.08 -5.61 -29.30
N THR A 307 -20.23 -4.94 -29.29
CA THR A 307 -20.61 -3.89 -30.24
C THR A 307 -20.17 -2.49 -29.82
N SER A 308 -19.83 -2.26 -28.55
CA SER A 308 -19.44 -0.94 -28.00
C SER A 308 -17.96 -0.82 -27.64
N TRP A 309 -17.16 -1.84 -27.97
CA TRP A 309 -15.76 -1.89 -27.58
C TRP A 309 -14.88 -0.95 -28.41
N VAL A 310 -14.15 -0.07 -27.73
CA VAL A 310 -13.08 0.77 -28.32
C VAL A 310 -11.77 0.34 -27.67
N SER A 311 -10.77 -0.02 -28.47
CA SER A 311 -9.45 -0.38 -27.95
C SER A 311 -8.65 0.87 -27.55
N SER A 312 -7.80 0.73 -26.53
CA SER A 312 -6.88 1.80 -26.11
C SER A 312 -5.50 1.67 -26.75
N THR A 313 -4.82 2.79 -26.96
CA THR A 313 -3.47 2.80 -27.53
C THR A 313 -2.48 1.96 -26.73
N LYS A 314 -2.58 1.95 -25.38
CA LYS A 314 -1.71 1.09 -24.55
C LYS A 314 -1.94 -0.40 -24.78
N ILE A 315 -3.21 -0.79 -24.99
CA ILE A 315 -3.59 -2.18 -25.18
C ILE A 315 -3.13 -2.67 -26.55
N GLU A 316 -3.36 -1.89 -27.59
CA GLU A 316 -2.95 -2.26 -28.96
C GLU A 316 -1.42 -2.27 -29.09
N TYR A 317 -0.72 -1.31 -28.48
CA TYR A 317 0.75 -1.33 -28.44
C TYR A 317 1.30 -2.55 -27.70
N LEU A 318 0.72 -2.90 -26.55
CA LEU A 318 1.11 -4.10 -25.81
C LEU A 318 0.87 -5.36 -26.66
N LEU A 319 -0.26 -5.44 -27.34
CA LEU A 319 -0.59 -6.55 -28.22
C LEU A 319 0.41 -6.65 -29.37
N GLN A 320 0.78 -5.54 -30.01
CA GLN A 320 1.80 -5.49 -31.04
C GLN A 320 3.14 -6.04 -30.52
N LYS A 321 3.60 -5.59 -29.34
CA LYS A 321 4.84 -6.09 -28.71
C LYS A 321 4.77 -7.59 -28.43
N LEU A 322 3.67 -8.08 -27.86
CA LEU A 322 3.50 -9.50 -27.56
C LEU A 322 3.47 -10.37 -28.82
N VAL A 323 2.88 -9.88 -29.91
CA VAL A 323 2.89 -10.56 -31.20
C VAL A 323 4.30 -10.60 -31.80
N SER A 324 5.05 -9.49 -31.75
CA SER A 324 6.46 -9.48 -32.17
C SER A 324 7.30 -10.49 -31.38
N LEU A 325 7.16 -10.52 -30.06
CA LEU A 325 7.87 -11.48 -29.19
C LEU A 325 7.49 -12.93 -29.47
N ARG A 326 6.21 -13.18 -29.78
CA ARG A 326 5.73 -14.51 -30.18
C ARG A 326 6.37 -14.96 -31.50
N ASN A 327 6.55 -14.05 -32.45
CA ASN A 327 7.18 -14.35 -33.74
C ASN A 327 8.69 -14.56 -33.63
N GLU A 328 9.37 -13.87 -32.72
CA GLU A 328 10.83 -13.99 -32.54
C GLU A 328 11.24 -15.29 -31.86
N ASN A 329 10.62 -15.65 -30.72
CA ASN A 329 11.14 -16.74 -29.88
C ASN A 329 10.07 -17.70 -29.32
N GLY A 330 8.78 -17.41 -29.45
CA GLY A 330 7.62 -18.29 -29.14
C GLY A 330 7.47 -18.83 -27.70
N ILE A 331 8.52 -18.83 -26.89
CA ILE A 331 8.64 -19.49 -25.57
C ILE A 331 8.68 -18.45 -24.43
N GLN A 332 8.87 -17.17 -24.75
CA GLN A 332 8.97 -16.12 -23.75
C GLN A 332 7.63 -15.90 -23.03
N LYS A 333 7.70 -15.84 -21.71
CA LYS A 333 6.57 -15.53 -20.83
C LYS A 333 6.64 -14.06 -20.44
N SER A 334 5.50 -13.38 -20.46
CA SER A 334 5.41 -11.96 -20.12
C SER A 334 4.52 -11.76 -18.89
N ILE A 335 4.94 -10.87 -18.00
CA ILE A 335 4.15 -10.46 -16.83
C ILE A 335 3.74 -9.01 -17.03
N VAL A 336 2.44 -8.74 -16.94
CA VAL A 336 1.88 -7.39 -17.07
C VAL A 336 1.42 -6.92 -15.70
N PHE A 337 1.90 -5.76 -15.28
CA PHE A 337 1.51 -5.12 -14.03
C PHE A 337 0.61 -3.91 -14.31
N SER A 338 -0.43 -3.72 -13.51
CA SER A 338 -1.23 -2.51 -13.48
C SER A 338 -1.69 -2.24 -12.05
N GLN A 339 -1.76 -0.97 -11.68
CA GLN A 339 -2.37 -0.54 -10.42
C GLN A 339 -3.90 -0.72 -10.43
N TYR A 340 -4.53 -0.75 -11.61
CA TYR A 340 -5.98 -0.78 -11.75
C TYR A 340 -6.48 -2.18 -12.14
N VAL A 341 -7.24 -2.81 -11.24
CA VAL A 341 -7.77 -4.18 -11.43
C VAL A 341 -8.74 -4.26 -12.62
N ASN A 342 -9.59 -3.26 -12.81
CA ASN A 342 -10.52 -3.21 -13.96
C ASN A 342 -9.76 -3.13 -15.30
N PHE A 343 -8.60 -2.47 -15.31
CA PHE A 343 -7.77 -2.42 -16.51
C PHE A 343 -7.19 -3.80 -16.85
N LEU A 344 -6.84 -4.61 -15.84
CA LEU A 344 -6.39 -5.99 -16.05
C LEU A 344 -7.50 -6.89 -16.62
N GLU A 345 -8.77 -6.66 -16.26
CA GLU A 345 -9.91 -7.37 -16.86
C GLU A 345 -10.08 -7.03 -18.34
N ILE A 346 -10.07 -5.73 -18.65
CA ILE A 346 -10.10 -5.22 -20.03
C ILE A 346 -8.95 -5.81 -20.86
N LEU A 347 -7.74 -5.83 -20.30
CA LEU A 347 -6.56 -6.41 -20.94
C LEU A 347 -6.71 -7.91 -21.16
N LYS A 348 -7.12 -8.66 -20.14
CA LYS A 348 -7.31 -10.12 -20.22
C LYS A 348 -8.26 -10.47 -21.35
N TRP A 349 -9.43 -9.82 -21.40
CA TRP A 349 -10.42 -10.04 -22.44
C TRP A 349 -9.86 -9.80 -23.85
N ARG A 350 -9.11 -8.70 -24.04
CA ARG A 350 -8.52 -8.38 -25.35
C ARG A 350 -7.42 -9.38 -25.75
N LEU A 351 -6.59 -9.81 -24.80
CA LEU A 351 -5.50 -10.77 -25.02
C LEU A 351 -6.03 -12.17 -25.34
N GLU A 352 -7.07 -12.63 -24.65
CA GLU A 352 -7.72 -13.91 -24.92
C GLU A 352 -8.31 -13.96 -26.34
N ARG A 353 -8.94 -12.87 -26.79
CA ARG A 353 -9.42 -12.75 -28.19
C ARG A 353 -8.30 -12.75 -29.23
N ALA A 354 -7.10 -12.34 -28.86
CA ALA A 354 -5.91 -12.39 -29.72
C ALA A 354 -5.18 -13.75 -29.66
N GLY A 355 -5.72 -14.71 -28.91
CA GLY A 355 -5.19 -16.08 -28.80
C GLY A 355 -4.13 -16.26 -27.72
N PHE A 356 -3.96 -15.31 -26.79
CA PHE A 356 -3.05 -15.47 -25.65
C PHE A 356 -3.75 -16.15 -24.48
N ARG A 357 -3.05 -17.08 -23.82
CA ARG A 357 -3.50 -17.67 -22.54
C ARG A 357 -3.02 -16.79 -21.39
N CYS A 358 -3.94 -16.27 -20.59
CA CYS A 358 -3.65 -15.35 -19.49
C CYS A 358 -4.06 -15.96 -18.15
N VAL A 359 -3.19 -15.85 -17.14
CA VAL A 359 -3.49 -16.17 -15.75
C VAL A 359 -3.46 -14.87 -14.95
N LYS A 360 -4.51 -14.62 -14.16
CA LYS A 360 -4.62 -13.43 -13.30
C LYS A 360 -4.39 -13.82 -11.85
N ILE A 361 -3.59 -13.02 -11.14
CA ILE A 361 -3.31 -13.17 -9.71
C ILE A 361 -3.88 -11.95 -8.99
N TYR A 362 -4.78 -12.17 -8.02
CA TYR A 362 -5.37 -11.12 -7.18
C TYR A 362 -4.61 -11.00 -5.85
N GLY A 363 -4.53 -9.78 -5.30
CA GLY A 363 -3.83 -9.50 -4.03
C GLY A 363 -4.45 -10.16 -2.79
N ASN A 364 -5.71 -10.59 -2.87
CA ASN A 364 -6.47 -11.19 -1.77
C ASN A 364 -6.82 -12.67 -1.98
N MET A 365 -6.11 -13.42 -2.84
CA MET A 365 -6.34 -14.86 -2.92
C MET A 365 -6.03 -15.53 -1.57
N LEU A 366 -7.12 -15.86 -0.85
CA LEU A 366 -7.16 -16.83 0.23
C LEU A 366 -6.32 -18.04 -0.15
N ILE A 367 -5.38 -18.36 0.73
CA ILE A 367 -4.72 -19.65 0.78
C ILE A 367 -5.82 -20.70 1.03
N CYS A 368 -6.40 -21.25 -0.04
CA CYS A 368 -6.94 -22.62 -0.16
C CYS A 368 -7.70 -22.81 -1.50
N ALA A 369 -7.31 -23.87 -2.23
CA ALA A 369 -7.76 -24.30 -3.57
C ALA A 369 -7.20 -23.44 -4.72
N GLU A 370 -6.16 -23.82 -5.46
CA GLU A 370 -5.68 -25.13 -5.84
C GLU A 370 -4.15 -25.16 -5.87
N LYS A 371 -3.58 -26.32 -5.53
CA LYS A 371 -2.20 -26.71 -5.84
C LYS A 371 -2.00 -26.67 -7.36
N GLY A 372 -1.78 -25.49 -7.94
CA GLY A 372 -1.67 -25.36 -9.40
C GLY A 372 -1.23 -23.99 -9.92
N GLY A 373 -1.56 -22.89 -9.25
CA GLY A 373 -1.30 -21.53 -9.78
C GLY A 373 0.18 -21.22 -10.07
N HIS A 374 1.10 -21.68 -9.22
CA HIS A 374 2.54 -21.55 -9.46
C HIS A 374 3.12 -22.63 -10.39
N ARG A 375 2.39 -23.72 -10.66
CA ARG A 375 2.81 -24.78 -11.60
C ARG A 375 2.28 -24.56 -13.02
N CYS A 376 1.34 -23.63 -13.21
CA CYS A 376 0.83 -23.25 -14.53
C CYS A 376 1.59 -22.07 -15.17
N PHE A 377 2.58 -21.48 -14.48
CA PHE A 377 3.34 -20.36 -15.03
C PHE A 377 4.49 -20.77 -15.89
#